data_AF-X1SQ75-F1
#
_entry.id   AF-X1SQ75-F1
#
_cell.length_a   1.000
_cell.length_b   1.000
_cell.length_c   1.000
_cell.angle_alpha   90.00
_cell.angle_beta   90.00
_cell.angle_gamma   90.00
#
_symmetry.space_group_name_H-M   'P 1'
#
loop_
_entity.id
_entity.type
_entity.pdbx_description
1 polymer ?
#
loop_
_entity_poly.entity_id
_entity_poly.type
_entity_poly.pdbx_seq_one_letter_code
_entity_poly.pdbx_strand_id
1 'polypeptide(L)'
;NHTYVWALPYKGEMKFSTVKLDKNTIAKIIARLRTALDPKPKTLGDIPKFDLSLAHELYRKLLKPVEEGWYDANELIIVSPGLLGQLPFSVLPTARVKLGKQENELFSNYRQVPWLIRKVAITRLPSVSSLITLRKLPEADPGRKVFAGFGDPFFNKEQLARAEREKSAKKIQLARLDKKLNVRGIRITRKGNLDRNTIASSRLESLNRLPDTADEIKGIAEALNADPARDIFLGKNATEQKVKTMDLSDRRIIAFATHALIPGDLDGLDQPALAFSSPKITGSHEDGLLTVEEILKLKLNADWVILSACNTGAAHGVAT
;
A
#
# COMPACT_ATOMS: atom_id res chain seq x y z
N ASN A 1 -10.08 -2.78 31.71
CA ASN A 1 -10.94 -1.59 31.50
C ASN A 1 -10.21 -0.29 31.18
N HIS A 2 -8.89 -0.29 31.00
CA HIS A 2 -8.15 0.92 30.67
C HIS A 2 -7.22 0.66 29.49
N THR A 3 -6.90 1.73 28.78
CA THR A 3 -5.88 1.80 27.74
C THR A 3 -4.77 2.68 28.25
N TYR A 4 -3.53 2.22 28.12
CA TYR A 4 -2.36 2.94 28.57
C TYR A 4 -1.62 3.52 27.37
N VAL A 5 -1.18 4.76 27.48
CA VAL A 5 -0.45 5.45 26.43
C VAL A 5 0.83 6.02 26.99
N TRP A 6 1.94 5.77 26.31
CA TRP A 6 3.25 6.34 26.59
C TRP A 6 3.74 7.12 25.38
N ALA A 7 4.35 8.28 25.62
CA ALA A 7 5.14 9.02 24.64
C ALA A 7 6.57 9.14 25.16
N LEU A 8 7.52 8.65 24.37
CA LEU A 8 8.94 8.63 24.70
C LEU A 8 9.64 9.58 23.71
N PRO A 9 9.94 10.82 24.10
CA PRO A 9 10.67 11.74 23.23
C PRO A 9 12.13 11.28 23.06
N TYR A 10 12.78 11.74 21.99
CA TYR A 10 14.22 11.49 21.79
C TYR A 10 15.08 12.13 22.89
N LYS A 11 14.65 13.28 23.41
CA LYS A 11 15.23 13.98 24.57
C LYS A 11 14.11 14.48 25.48
N GLY A 12 14.34 14.44 26.79
CA GLY A 12 13.37 14.90 27.80
C GLY A 12 12.62 13.77 28.49
N GLU A 13 11.60 14.12 29.25
CA GLU A 13 10.85 13.19 30.09
C GLU A 13 9.80 12.40 29.31
N MET A 14 9.67 11.11 29.63
CA MET A 14 8.56 10.28 29.18
C MET A 14 7.23 10.85 29.70
N LYS A 15 6.21 10.86 28.83
CA LYS A 15 4.84 11.19 29.22
C LYS A 15 3.98 9.94 29.21
N PHE A 16 3.06 9.85 30.16
CA PHE A 16 2.18 8.70 30.36
C PHE A 16 0.76 9.15 30.63
N SER A 17 -0.21 8.39 30.11
CA SER A 17 -1.63 8.59 30.39
C SER A 17 -2.37 7.27 30.51
N THR A 18 -3.33 7.24 31.44
CA THR A 18 -4.30 6.16 31.56
C THR A 18 -5.64 6.64 31.05
N VAL A 19 -6.19 5.92 30.08
CA VAL A 19 -7.43 6.27 29.39
C VAL A 19 -8.49 5.25 29.77
N LYS A 20 -9.66 5.72 30.24
CA LYS A 20 -10.84 4.88 30.52
C LYS A 20 -11.54 4.47 29.22
N LEU A 21 -10.84 3.65 28.43
CA LEU A 21 -11.33 2.97 27.24
C LEU A 21 -11.00 1.49 27.39
N ASP A 22 -12.03 0.66 27.42
CA ASP A 22 -11.89 -0.79 27.37
C ASP A 22 -11.81 -1.31 25.92
N LYS A 23 -11.45 -2.59 25.79
CA LYS A 23 -11.28 -3.26 24.50
C LYS A 23 -12.55 -3.26 23.65
N ASN A 24 -13.72 -3.41 24.25
CA ASN A 24 -15.01 -3.49 23.54
C ASN A 24 -15.40 -2.12 22.99
N THR A 25 -15.17 -1.06 23.77
CA THR A 25 -15.36 0.32 23.37
C THR A 25 -14.43 0.67 22.22
N ILE A 26 -13.14 0.32 22.32
CA ILE A 26 -12.17 0.49 21.22
C ILE A 26 -12.65 -0.26 19.98
N ALA A 27 -13.06 -1.53 20.10
CA ALA A 27 -13.55 -2.32 18.96
C ALA A 27 -14.69 -1.61 18.23
N LYS A 28 -15.68 -1.09 18.97
CA LYS A 28 -16.81 -0.34 18.40
C LYS A 28 -16.37 0.96 17.71
N ILE A 29 -15.46 1.72 18.34
CA ILE A 29 -14.92 2.97 17.78
C ILE A 29 -14.18 2.67 16.47
N ILE A 30 -13.24 1.71 16.49
CA ILE A 30 -12.43 1.35 15.33
C ILE A 30 -13.31 0.79 14.21
N ALA A 31 -14.25 -0.11 14.50
CA ALA A 31 -15.18 -0.63 13.51
C ALA A 31 -15.98 0.49 12.84
N ARG A 32 -16.51 1.44 13.62
CA ARG A 32 -17.25 2.60 13.08
C ARG A 32 -16.37 3.48 12.20
N LEU A 33 -15.15 3.82 12.63
CA LEU A 33 -14.24 4.66 11.85
C LEU A 33 -13.80 3.96 10.55
N ARG A 34 -13.58 2.65 10.59
CA ARG A 34 -13.15 1.87 9.42
C ARG A 34 -14.22 1.75 8.34
N THR A 35 -15.51 1.93 8.65
CA THR A 35 -16.58 1.87 7.62
C THR A 35 -16.35 2.82 6.44
N ALA A 36 -15.73 3.98 6.68
CA ALA A 36 -15.39 4.96 5.66
C ALA A 36 -13.98 4.82 5.06
N LEU A 37 -13.11 4.03 5.70
CA LEU A 37 -11.72 3.80 5.25
C LEU A 37 -11.55 2.51 4.45
N ASP A 38 -12.40 1.53 4.72
CA ASP A 38 -12.46 0.23 4.06
C ASP A 38 -13.89 -0.05 3.58
N PRO A 39 -14.48 0.85 2.76
CA PRO A 39 -15.83 0.65 2.26
C PRO A 39 -15.81 -0.42 1.16
N LYS A 40 -16.95 -1.09 0.95
CA LYS A 40 -17.22 -1.91 -0.24
C LYS A 40 -18.25 -1.21 -1.14
N PRO A 41 -17.93 -0.02 -1.71
CA PRO A 41 -18.91 0.78 -2.43
C PRO A 41 -19.16 0.22 -3.84
N LYS A 42 -20.36 0.41 -4.38
CA LYS A 42 -20.62 0.17 -5.82
C LYS A 42 -20.29 1.42 -6.64
N THR A 43 -20.43 2.59 -6.04
CA THR A 43 -20.14 3.90 -6.61
C THR A 43 -19.43 4.79 -5.58
N LEU A 44 -18.68 5.80 -6.03
CA LEU A 44 -18.00 6.73 -5.12
C LEU A 44 -18.96 7.44 -4.14
N GLY A 45 -20.24 7.61 -4.51
CA GLY A 45 -21.27 8.17 -3.64
C GLY A 45 -21.70 7.26 -2.49
N ASP A 46 -21.42 5.96 -2.58
CA ASP A 46 -21.76 4.99 -1.53
C ASP A 46 -20.74 4.99 -0.37
N ILE A 47 -19.62 5.68 -0.53
CA ILE A 47 -18.60 5.79 0.51
C ILE A 47 -19.19 6.59 1.69
N PRO A 48 -19.31 5.99 2.89
CA PRO A 48 -19.90 6.68 4.02
C PRO A 48 -18.98 7.83 4.47
N LYS A 49 -19.58 8.86 5.06
CA LYS A 49 -18.83 9.98 5.64
C LYS A 49 -17.95 9.48 6.78
N PHE A 50 -16.69 9.92 6.81
CA PHE A 50 -15.79 9.62 7.92
C PHE A 50 -16.22 10.39 9.17
N ASP A 51 -16.32 9.69 10.31
CA ASP A 51 -16.79 10.28 11.56
C ASP A 51 -15.69 11.11 12.25
N LEU A 52 -15.58 12.37 11.82
CA LEU A 52 -14.59 13.32 12.31
C LEU A 52 -14.70 13.58 13.82
N SER A 53 -15.93 13.58 14.37
CA SER A 53 -16.14 13.81 15.80
C SER A 53 -15.57 12.65 16.61
N LEU A 54 -15.88 11.42 16.21
CA LEU A 54 -15.38 10.22 16.86
C LEU A 54 -13.86 10.07 16.71
N ALA A 55 -13.32 10.34 15.52
CA ALA A 55 -11.89 10.31 15.28
C ALA A 55 -11.14 11.36 16.13
N HIS A 56 -11.66 12.58 16.21
CA HIS A 56 -11.09 13.61 17.07
C HIS A 56 -11.21 13.27 18.56
N GLU A 57 -12.31 12.62 18.98
CA GLU A 57 -12.42 12.13 20.35
C GLU A 57 -11.35 11.09 20.67
N LEU A 58 -11.08 10.17 19.74
CA LEU A 58 -10.00 9.19 19.89
C LEU A 58 -8.63 9.87 19.98
N TYR A 59 -8.35 10.87 19.14
CA TYR A 59 -7.15 11.73 19.25
C TYR A 59 -7.01 12.36 20.64
N ARG A 60 -8.09 13.00 21.13
CA ARG A 60 -8.09 13.68 22.44
C ARG A 60 -7.88 12.73 23.60
N LYS A 61 -8.36 11.48 23.49
CA LYS A 61 -8.20 10.48 24.53
C LYS A 61 -6.81 9.84 24.51
N LEU A 62 -6.28 9.53 23.32
CA LEU A 62 -5.04 8.77 23.20
C LEU A 62 -3.79 9.67 23.10
N LEU A 63 -3.77 10.64 22.19
CA LEU A 63 -2.55 11.37 21.86
C LEU A 63 -2.41 12.70 22.60
N LYS A 64 -3.51 13.43 22.78
CA LYS A 64 -3.49 14.75 23.43
C LYS A 64 -2.93 14.73 24.87
N PRO A 65 -3.23 13.75 25.74
CA PRO A 65 -2.73 13.76 27.11
C PRO A 65 -1.21 13.58 27.22
N VAL A 66 -0.58 13.05 26.17
CA VAL A 66 0.87 12.85 26.10
C VAL A 66 1.53 13.77 25.08
N GLU A 67 0.82 14.83 24.64
CA GLU A 67 1.28 15.73 23.57
C GLU A 67 2.61 16.40 23.89
N GLU A 68 2.88 16.77 25.13
CA GLU A 68 4.18 17.31 25.54
C GLU A 68 5.36 16.38 25.17
N GLY A 69 5.14 15.07 25.11
CA GLY A 69 6.17 14.10 24.77
C GLY A 69 6.41 13.96 23.26
N TRP A 70 5.60 14.60 22.41
CA TRP A 70 5.73 14.49 20.96
C TRP A 70 5.45 15.78 20.17
N TYR A 71 5.08 16.88 20.83
CA TYR A 71 4.62 18.11 20.18
C TYR A 71 5.61 18.66 19.16
N ASP A 72 6.91 18.68 19.51
CA ASP A 72 8.01 19.17 18.68
C ASP A 72 8.68 18.06 17.84
N ALA A 73 8.11 16.86 17.81
CA ALA A 73 8.67 15.76 17.04
C ALA A 73 8.38 15.94 15.53
N ASN A 74 9.39 15.71 14.70
CA ASN A 74 9.23 15.63 13.24
C ASN A 74 8.60 14.30 12.81
N GLU A 75 8.75 13.25 13.62
CA GLU A 75 8.26 11.90 13.36
C GLU A 75 7.68 11.27 14.62
N LEU A 76 6.54 10.60 14.46
CA LEU A 76 5.92 9.72 15.45
C LEU A 76 6.06 8.26 15.01
N ILE A 77 6.82 7.49 15.77
CA ILE A 77 6.86 6.03 15.67
C ILE A 77 5.75 5.45 16.57
N ILE A 78 4.70 4.91 15.96
CA ILE A 78 3.52 4.39 16.64
C ILE A 78 3.59 2.87 16.73
N VAL A 79 3.57 2.36 17.95
CA VAL A 79 3.41 0.94 18.26
C VAL A 79 2.03 0.73 18.88
N SER A 80 1.09 0.21 18.09
CA SER A 80 -0.30 -0.01 18.51
C SER A 80 -0.75 -1.44 18.15
N PRO A 81 -0.53 -2.43 19.04
CA PRO A 81 -0.95 -3.80 18.78
C PRO A 81 -2.48 -3.94 18.81
N GLY A 82 -2.99 -4.95 18.12
CA GLY A 82 -4.42 -5.30 18.10
C GLY A 82 -5.31 -4.24 17.41
N LEU A 83 -6.46 -3.95 18.01
CA LEU A 83 -7.54 -3.16 17.40
C LEU A 83 -7.11 -1.74 17.02
N LEU A 84 -6.33 -1.06 17.87
CA LEU A 84 -5.84 0.29 17.56
C LEU A 84 -4.92 0.31 16.35
N GLY A 85 -4.21 -0.79 16.11
CA GLY A 85 -3.39 -0.98 14.93
C GLY A 85 -4.17 -1.04 13.62
N GLN A 86 -5.48 -1.26 13.65
CA GLN A 86 -6.30 -1.33 12.44
C GLN A 86 -6.72 0.05 11.93
N LEU A 87 -6.44 1.13 12.68
CA LEU A 87 -6.75 2.49 12.28
C LEU A 87 -5.45 3.24 11.99
N PRO A 88 -5.30 3.84 10.80
CA PRO A 88 -4.18 4.75 10.54
C PRO A 88 -4.30 5.98 11.43
N PHE A 89 -3.34 6.19 12.35
CA PHE A 89 -3.36 7.37 13.22
C PHE A 89 -3.23 8.69 12.43
N SER A 90 -2.72 8.62 11.20
CA SER A 90 -2.66 9.71 10.23
C SER A 90 -4.01 10.36 9.95
N VAL A 91 -5.11 9.60 10.04
CA VAL A 91 -6.47 10.11 9.78
C VAL A 91 -7.16 10.67 11.02
N LEU A 92 -6.45 10.87 12.14
CA LEU A 92 -7.03 11.47 13.34
C LEU A 92 -7.00 13.00 13.25
N PRO A 93 -8.14 13.72 13.34
CA PRO A 93 -8.14 15.18 13.39
C PRO A 93 -7.59 15.70 14.71
N THR A 94 -6.67 16.68 14.66
CA THR A 94 -6.04 17.27 15.85
C THR A 94 -6.91 18.34 16.53
N ALA A 95 -7.94 18.84 15.83
CA ALA A 95 -8.95 19.77 16.35
C ALA A 95 -10.36 19.40 15.85
N ARG A 96 -11.39 19.87 16.56
CA ARG A 96 -12.78 19.77 16.10
C ARG A 96 -12.96 20.57 14.82
N VAL A 97 -13.60 19.98 13.81
CA VAL A 97 -13.94 20.64 12.55
C VAL A 97 -15.40 20.41 12.23
N LYS A 98 -16.08 21.47 11.76
CA LYS A 98 -17.33 21.36 11.02
C LYS A 98 -16.99 21.44 9.54
N LEU A 99 -17.40 20.44 8.78
CA LEU A 99 -17.18 20.43 7.34
C LEU A 99 -17.94 21.60 6.70
N GLY A 100 -17.26 22.30 5.79
CA GLY A 100 -17.88 23.33 4.96
C GLY A 100 -18.77 22.72 3.88
N LYS A 101 -19.29 23.58 3.00
CA LYS A 101 -20.01 23.14 1.80
C LYS A 101 -19.08 22.27 0.95
N GLN A 102 -19.60 21.16 0.46
CA GLN A 102 -18.93 20.36 -0.56
C GLN A 102 -19.06 21.11 -1.89
N GLU A 103 -17.95 21.24 -2.60
CA GLU A 103 -17.92 21.81 -3.94
C GLU A 103 -18.19 20.72 -4.99
N ASN A 104 -17.80 20.95 -6.24
CA ASN A 104 -18.06 20.07 -7.38
C ASN A 104 -17.49 18.65 -7.19
N GLU A 105 -16.45 18.49 -6.38
CA GLU A 105 -15.82 17.20 -6.11
C GLU A 105 -16.33 16.57 -4.80
N LEU A 106 -16.63 15.26 -4.84
CA LEU A 106 -16.95 14.47 -3.66
C LEU A 106 -15.84 14.59 -2.61
N PHE A 107 -16.22 14.80 -1.35
CA PHE A 107 -15.31 14.95 -0.21
C PHE A 107 -14.33 16.15 -0.28
N SER A 108 -14.52 17.10 -1.20
CA SER A 108 -13.69 18.33 -1.30
C SER A 108 -13.56 19.09 0.02
N ASN A 109 -14.63 19.14 0.80
CA ASN A 109 -14.68 19.77 2.12
C ASN A 109 -13.83 19.08 3.20
N TYR A 110 -13.30 17.86 2.96
CA TYR A 110 -12.36 17.21 3.88
C TYR A 110 -10.93 17.75 3.75
N ARG A 111 -10.61 18.51 2.69
CA ARG A 111 -9.28 19.09 2.49
C ARG A 111 -8.84 19.97 3.66
N GLN A 112 -9.78 20.68 4.28
CA GLN A 112 -9.55 21.58 5.43
C GLN A 112 -9.46 20.89 6.79
N VAL A 113 -9.66 19.57 6.87
CA VAL A 113 -9.55 18.85 8.14
C VAL A 113 -8.08 18.86 8.61
N PRO A 114 -7.80 19.21 9.87
CA PRO A 114 -6.45 19.24 10.43
C PRO A 114 -6.02 17.82 10.82
N TRP A 115 -5.79 16.97 9.82
CA TRP A 115 -5.32 15.60 10.00
C TRP A 115 -3.97 15.57 10.71
N LEU A 116 -3.73 14.59 11.58
CA LEU A 116 -2.47 14.41 12.29
C LEU A 116 -1.27 14.35 11.35
N ILE A 117 -1.41 13.71 10.19
CA ILE A 117 -0.35 13.61 9.17
C ILE A 117 0.09 14.95 8.59
N ARG A 118 -0.71 16.02 8.74
CA ARG A 118 -0.31 17.38 8.35
C ARG A 118 0.62 18.04 9.37
N LYS A 119 0.73 17.50 10.59
CA LYS A 119 1.54 18.05 11.68
C LYS A 119 2.86 17.30 11.85
N VAL A 120 2.85 15.97 11.66
CA VAL A 120 3.99 15.10 11.99
C VAL A 120 4.03 13.88 11.07
N ALA A 121 5.23 13.44 10.68
CA ALA A 121 5.39 12.19 9.95
C ALA A 121 5.01 11.01 10.85
N ILE A 122 4.39 9.97 10.28
CA ILE A 122 3.92 8.81 11.05
C ILE A 122 4.52 7.55 10.49
N THR A 123 5.28 6.86 11.34
CA THR A 123 5.82 5.52 11.09
C THR A 123 5.14 4.54 12.03
N ARG A 124 4.80 3.35 11.54
CA ARG A 124 4.20 2.30 12.36
C ARG A 124 5.16 1.13 12.51
N LEU A 125 5.27 0.61 13.73
CA LEU A 125 6.03 -0.63 13.99
C LEU A 125 5.13 -1.69 14.64
N PRO A 126 5.41 -2.98 14.39
CA PRO A 126 4.62 -4.06 14.95
C PRO A 126 4.85 -4.23 16.46
N SER A 127 6.05 -3.90 16.95
CA SER A 127 6.40 -3.99 18.36
C SER A 127 7.52 -3.01 18.74
N VAL A 128 7.67 -2.74 20.04
CA VAL A 128 8.80 -1.97 20.58
C VAL A 128 10.11 -2.74 20.38
N SER A 129 10.10 -4.07 20.52
CA SER A 129 11.28 -4.90 20.30
C SER A 129 11.81 -4.77 18.87
N SER A 130 10.93 -4.67 17.86
CA SER A 130 11.33 -4.43 16.48
C SER A 130 12.09 -3.12 16.31
N LEU A 131 11.69 -2.05 17.01
CA LEU A 131 12.44 -0.78 16.99
C LEU A 131 13.86 -0.95 17.52
N ILE A 132 14.02 -1.66 18.64
CA ILE A 132 15.31 -1.91 19.27
C ILE A 132 16.20 -2.76 18.34
N THR A 133 15.64 -3.82 17.75
CA THR A 133 16.37 -4.68 16.80
C THR A 133 16.80 -3.90 15.57
N LEU A 134 15.90 -3.14 14.93
CA LEU A 134 16.22 -2.36 13.73
C LEU A 134 17.31 -1.32 13.98
N ARG A 135 17.33 -0.67 15.15
CA ARG A 135 18.38 0.30 15.53
C ARG A 135 19.74 -0.32 15.83
N LYS A 136 19.80 -1.64 16.06
CA LYS A 136 21.04 -2.38 16.34
C LYS A 136 21.62 -3.05 15.10
N LEU A 137 20.90 -3.05 13.97
CA LEU A 137 21.42 -3.62 12.73
C LEU A 137 22.65 -2.81 12.26
N PRO A 138 23.67 -3.47 11.70
CA PRO A 138 24.81 -2.79 11.12
C PRO A 138 24.36 -1.94 9.93
N GLU A 139 25.14 -0.89 9.63
CA GLU A 139 24.95 -0.17 8.37
C GLU A 139 25.12 -1.15 7.20
N ALA A 140 24.20 -1.05 6.25
CA ALA A 140 24.20 -1.95 5.11
C ALA A 140 25.19 -1.46 4.03
N ASP A 141 25.76 -2.40 3.27
CA ASP A 141 26.83 -2.15 2.32
C ASP A 141 26.49 -0.98 1.35
N PRO A 142 27.32 0.08 1.26
CA PRO A 142 27.09 1.19 0.34
C PRO A 142 27.19 0.79 -1.14
N GLY A 143 27.84 -0.34 -1.47
CA GLY A 143 27.99 -0.86 -2.83
C GLY A 143 26.74 -1.53 -3.41
N ARG A 144 25.66 -1.66 -2.63
CA ARG A 144 24.37 -2.20 -3.09
C ARG A 144 23.83 -1.41 -4.28
N LYS A 145 23.27 -2.13 -5.25
CA LYS A 145 22.53 -1.55 -6.37
C LYS A 145 21.31 -0.79 -5.85
N VAL A 146 20.99 0.32 -6.50
CA VAL A 146 20.00 1.27 -5.99
C VAL A 146 18.59 0.67 -6.01
N PHE A 147 18.23 -0.09 -7.04
CA PHE A 147 16.83 -0.42 -7.28
C PHE A 147 16.60 -1.82 -7.86
N ALA A 148 15.44 -2.40 -7.55
CA ALA A 148 14.78 -3.47 -8.30
C ALA A 148 13.27 -3.22 -8.31
N GLY A 149 12.68 -3.02 -9.49
CA GLY A 149 11.26 -2.68 -9.65
C GLY A 149 10.50 -3.70 -10.46
N PHE A 150 9.36 -4.16 -9.94
CA PHE A 150 8.48 -5.11 -10.59
C PHE A 150 7.10 -4.50 -10.79
N GLY A 151 6.58 -4.55 -12.00
CA GLY A 151 5.28 -3.97 -12.28
C GLY A 151 4.60 -4.53 -13.51
N ASP A 152 3.32 -4.25 -13.60
CA ASP A 152 2.51 -4.50 -14.79
C ASP A 152 2.59 -5.95 -15.33
N PRO A 153 2.37 -6.98 -14.50
CA PRO A 153 2.38 -8.37 -14.96
C PRO A 153 1.28 -8.68 -15.99
N PHE A 154 1.51 -9.72 -16.79
CA PHE A 154 0.54 -10.24 -17.76
C PHE A 154 -0.09 -11.53 -17.27
N PHE A 155 -1.41 -11.57 -17.24
CA PHE A 155 -2.17 -12.70 -16.71
C PHE A 155 -2.73 -13.62 -17.80
N ASN A 156 -2.91 -13.12 -19.03
CA ASN A 156 -3.41 -13.92 -20.15
C ASN A 156 -2.83 -13.49 -21.52
N LYS A 157 -3.09 -14.31 -22.54
CA LYS A 157 -2.48 -14.15 -23.87
C LYS A 157 -3.04 -12.93 -24.60
N GLU A 158 -4.30 -12.59 -24.34
CA GLU A 158 -5.00 -11.43 -24.89
C GLU A 158 -4.33 -10.14 -24.42
N GLN A 159 -3.97 -10.05 -23.14
CA GLN A 159 -3.23 -8.92 -22.57
C GLN A 159 -1.85 -8.77 -23.20
N LEU A 160 -1.09 -9.87 -23.33
CA LEU A 160 0.21 -9.86 -24.02
C LEU A 160 0.08 -9.37 -25.47
N ALA A 161 -0.85 -9.96 -26.24
CA ALA A 161 -1.07 -9.58 -27.63
C ALA A 161 -1.54 -8.12 -27.79
N ARG A 162 -2.28 -7.58 -26.82
CA ARG A 162 -2.67 -6.17 -26.80
C ARG A 162 -1.47 -5.27 -26.52
N ALA A 163 -0.61 -5.60 -25.56
CA ALA A 163 0.56 -4.82 -25.21
C ALA A 163 1.56 -4.72 -26.40
N GLU A 164 1.77 -5.81 -27.13
CA GLU A 164 2.65 -5.82 -28.31
C GLU A 164 2.09 -4.97 -29.47
N ARG A 165 0.76 -4.97 -29.65
CA ARG A 165 0.10 -4.06 -30.60
C ARG A 165 0.25 -2.59 -30.19
N GLU A 166 0.10 -2.29 -28.90
CA GLU A 166 0.27 -0.93 -28.37
C GLU A 166 1.71 -0.41 -28.52
N LYS A 167 2.72 -1.27 -28.28
CA LYS A 167 4.14 -0.93 -28.53
C LYS A 167 4.40 -0.66 -30.01
N SER A 168 3.89 -1.52 -30.89
CA SER A 168 4.03 -1.37 -32.34
C SER A 168 3.40 -0.06 -32.83
N ALA A 169 2.19 0.26 -32.37
CA ALA A 169 1.51 1.51 -32.68
C ALA A 169 2.26 2.74 -32.14
N LYS A 170 2.79 2.69 -30.91
CA LYS A 170 3.64 3.77 -30.35
C LYS A 170 4.92 3.96 -31.17
N LYS A 171 5.57 2.88 -31.61
CA LYS A 171 6.79 2.93 -32.45
C LYS A 171 6.50 3.58 -33.81
N ILE A 172 5.37 3.24 -34.44
CA ILE A 172 4.91 3.88 -35.69
C ILE A 172 4.58 5.36 -35.47
N GLN A 173 4.00 5.72 -34.32
CA GLN A 173 3.68 7.10 -33.98
C GLN A 173 4.94 7.93 -33.67
N LEU A 174 5.92 7.37 -32.94
CA LEU A 174 7.23 7.99 -32.67
C LEU A 174 8.05 8.19 -33.95
N ALA A 175 8.00 7.24 -34.90
CA ALA A 175 8.62 7.39 -36.22
C ALA A 175 7.95 8.45 -37.11
N ARG A 176 6.79 8.99 -36.70
CA ARG A 176 6.00 9.99 -37.44
C ARG A 176 5.86 11.33 -36.71
N LEU A 177 6.51 11.53 -35.56
CA LEU A 177 6.34 12.75 -34.78
C LEU A 177 7.55 13.69 -34.89
N ASP A 178 7.43 14.62 -35.84
CA ASP A 178 7.73 16.03 -35.57
C ASP A 178 6.85 16.52 -34.41
N LYS A 179 7.46 17.33 -33.53
CA LYS A 179 6.94 17.86 -32.26
C LYS A 179 5.43 18.16 -32.24
N LYS A 180 4.68 17.45 -31.39
CA LYS A 180 3.60 18.00 -30.56
C LYS A 180 3.25 17.02 -29.42
N LEU A 181 3.65 17.40 -28.19
CA LEU A 181 3.26 16.73 -26.95
C LEU A 181 1.77 17.02 -26.68
N ASN A 182 0.92 16.00 -26.82
CA ASN A 182 -0.44 16.04 -26.30
C ASN A 182 -0.50 15.25 -24.99
N VAL A 183 -0.79 15.95 -23.90
CA VAL A 183 -1.12 15.37 -22.59
C VAL A 183 -2.37 14.51 -22.75
N ARG A 184 -2.27 13.21 -22.45
CA ARG A 184 -3.36 12.25 -22.63
C ARG A 184 -4.35 12.32 -21.47
N GLY A 185 -5.57 12.76 -21.78
CA GLY A 185 -6.72 12.71 -20.90
C GLY A 185 -7.18 11.28 -20.59
N ILE A 186 -7.72 11.19 -19.37
CA ILE A 186 -8.42 10.10 -18.69
C ILE A 186 -9.20 9.19 -19.65
N ARG A 187 -8.91 7.88 -19.63
CA ARG A 187 -9.71 6.85 -20.30
C ARG A 187 -10.89 6.46 -19.41
N ILE A 188 -12.10 6.73 -19.88
CA ILE A 188 -13.35 6.21 -19.32
C ILE A 188 -13.44 4.71 -19.66
N THR A 189 -13.46 3.84 -18.65
CA THR A 189 -13.75 2.41 -18.83
C THR A 189 -15.24 2.20 -19.05
N ARG A 190 -15.56 1.43 -20.10
CA ARG A 190 -16.89 1.08 -20.58
C ARG A 190 -17.62 0.21 -19.54
N LYS A 191 -18.88 0.56 -19.24
CA LYS A 191 -19.86 -0.22 -18.45
C LYS A 191 -19.95 -1.65 -18.99
N GLY A 192 -19.75 -2.65 -18.13
CA GLY A 192 -20.03 -4.06 -18.42
C GLY A 192 -20.99 -4.61 -17.36
N ASN A 193 -22.08 -5.22 -17.81
CA ASN A 193 -23.08 -5.90 -16.98
C ASN A 193 -22.43 -7.06 -16.22
N LEU A 194 -22.70 -7.15 -14.91
CA LEU A 194 -22.36 -8.31 -14.10
C LEU A 194 -23.59 -9.22 -14.02
N ASP A 195 -23.67 -10.20 -14.93
CA ASP A 195 -24.61 -11.30 -14.79
C ASP A 195 -24.15 -12.21 -13.63
N ARG A 196 -24.88 -12.13 -12.53
CA ARG A 196 -24.77 -13.03 -11.37
C ARG A 196 -25.47 -14.35 -11.71
N ASN A 197 -24.71 -15.40 -12.03
CA ASN A 197 -25.00 -16.83 -11.74
C ASN A 197 -24.16 -17.82 -12.57
N THR A 198 -22.85 -17.61 -12.62
CA THR A 198 -21.90 -18.71 -12.77
C THR A 198 -20.91 -18.54 -11.63
N ILE A 199 -20.57 -19.61 -10.91
CA ILE A 199 -19.48 -19.57 -9.92
C ILE A 199 -18.22 -19.34 -10.76
N ALA A 200 -17.89 -18.08 -11.00
CA ALA A 200 -16.71 -17.67 -11.72
C ALA A 200 -15.53 -18.07 -10.84
N SER A 201 -14.91 -19.19 -11.18
CA SER A 201 -13.65 -19.62 -10.58
C SER A 201 -12.68 -18.44 -10.69
N SER A 202 -12.29 -17.81 -9.59
CA SER A 202 -11.40 -16.65 -9.62
C SER A 202 -9.97 -17.18 -9.79
N ARG A 203 -9.54 -17.27 -11.05
CA ARG A 203 -8.19 -17.74 -11.40
C ARG A 203 -7.27 -16.57 -11.67
N LEU A 204 -5.97 -16.78 -11.52
CA LEU A 204 -4.94 -15.78 -11.82
C LEU A 204 -5.13 -15.13 -13.22
N GLU A 205 -5.52 -15.91 -14.23
CA GLU A 205 -5.69 -15.42 -15.61
C GLU A 205 -6.88 -14.48 -15.81
N SER A 206 -7.80 -14.42 -14.83
CA SER A 206 -8.93 -13.49 -14.82
C SER A 206 -8.57 -12.08 -14.36
N LEU A 207 -7.39 -11.90 -13.75
CA LEU A 207 -6.93 -10.60 -13.30
C LEU A 207 -6.69 -9.65 -14.49
N ASN A 208 -7.10 -8.40 -14.31
CA ASN A 208 -6.81 -7.33 -15.25
C ASN A 208 -5.37 -6.83 -15.06
N ARG A 209 -4.68 -6.56 -16.18
CA ARG A 209 -3.40 -5.86 -16.20
C ARG A 209 -3.52 -4.47 -15.56
N LEU A 210 -2.43 -3.97 -14.99
CA LEU A 210 -2.29 -2.62 -14.43
C LEU A 210 -1.23 -1.80 -15.21
N PRO A 211 -1.52 -1.33 -16.44
CA PRO A 211 -0.51 -0.70 -17.29
C PRO A 211 0.19 0.50 -16.67
N ASP A 212 -0.54 1.27 -15.86
CA ASP A 212 -0.02 2.48 -15.23
C ASP A 212 1.05 2.16 -14.17
N THR A 213 1.08 0.94 -13.62
CA THR A 213 2.13 0.53 -12.68
C THR A 213 3.48 0.31 -13.38
N ALA A 214 3.48 0.08 -14.70
CA ALA A 214 4.72 0.10 -15.48
C ALA A 214 5.34 1.49 -15.51
N ASP A 215 4.52 2.53 -15.59
CA ASP A 215 4.97 3.90 -15.64
C ASP A 215 5.37 4.39 -14.23
N GLU A 216 4.70 3.91 -13.18
CA GLU A 216 5.15 4.08 -11.78
C GLU A 216 6.57 3.53 -11.55
N ILE A 217 6.83 2.26 -11.91
CA ILE A 217 8.15 1.64 -11.72
C ILE A 217 9.24 2.37 -12.51
N LYS A 218 8.94 2.82 -13.73
CA LYS A 218 9.89 3.62 -14.53
C LYS A 218 10.15 4.97 -13.89
N GLY A 219 9.12 5.64 -13.37
CA GLY A 219 9.28 6.93 -12.68
C GLY A 219 10.15 6.82 -11.43
N ILE A 220 9.99 5.75 -10.65
CA ILE A 220 10.85 5.47 -9.50
C ILE A 220 12.30 5.22 -9.95
N ALA A 221 12.50 4.38 -10.97
CA ALA A 221 13.83 4.09 -11.49
C ALA A 221 14.54 5.36 -12.01
N GLU A 222 13.81 6.22 -12.72
CA GLU A 222 14.30 7.51 -13.21
C GLU A 222 14.70 8.43 -12.05
N ALA A 223 13.85 8.59 -11.04
CA ALA A 223 14.13 9.41 -9.86
C ALA A 223 15.36 8.91 -9.07
N LEU A 224 15.64 7.61 -9.13
CA LEU A 224 16.76 6.96 -8.45
C LEU A 224 18.03 6.84 -9.32
N ASN A 225 18.00 7.30 -10.58
CA ASN A 225 19.04 7.05 -11.58
C ASN A 225 19.41 5.56 -11.72
N ALA A 226 18.43 4.67 -11.57
CA ALA A 226 18.59 3.23 -11.75
C ALA A 226 18.65 2.88 -13.24
N ASP A 227 19.26 1.73 -13.57
CA ASP A 227 19.41 1.27 -14.95
C ASP A 227 18.15 0.49 -15.37
N PRO A 228 17.33 1.00 -16.30
CA PRO A 228 16.08 0.34 -16.67
C PRO A 228 16.27 -1.06 -17.27
N ALA A 229 17.43 -1.35 -17.86
CA ALA A 229 17.68 -2.67 -18.45
C ALA A 229 18.05 -3.73 -17.40
N ARG A 230 18.61 -3.32 -16.27
CA ARG A 230 19.08 -4.22 -15.20
C ARG A 230 18.19 -4.25 -13.98
N ASP A 231 17.45 -3.17 -13.73
CA ASP A 231 16.76 -2.92 -12.46
C ASP A 231 15.23 -2.93 -12.60
N ILE A 232 14.68 -2.99 -13.82
CA ILE A 232 13.24 -2.98 -14.05
C ILE A 232 12.76 -4.27 -14.71
N PHE A 233 11.73 -4.87 -14.12
CA PHE A 233 11.10 -6.11 -14.56
C PHE A 233 9.61 -5.87 -14.78
N LEU A 234 9.20 -5.76 -16.05
CA LEU A 234 7.81 -5.43 -16.45
C LEU A 234 7.18 -6.51 -17.32
N GLY A 235 5.84 -6.57 -17.33
CA GLY A 235 5.11 -7.47 -18.22
C GLY A 235 5.56 -8.92 -18.02
N LYS A 236 5.86 -9.60 -19.12
CA LYS A 236 6.37 -10.99 -19.11
C LYS A 236 7.63 -11.19 -18.24
N ASN A 237 8.40 -10.14 -17.94
CA ASN A 237 9.58 -10.22 -17.08
C ASN A 237 9.28 -9.99 -15.59
N ALA A 238 8.11 -9.44 -15.25
CA ALA A 238 7.63 -9.35 -13.87
C ALA A 238 7.13 -10.72 -13.41
N THR A 239 8.06 -11.62 -13.06
CA THR A 239 7.75 -13.00 -12.67
C THR A 239 8.14 -13.26 -11.22
N GLU A 240 7.36 -14.11 -10.57
CA GLU A 240 7.67 -14.63 -9.23
C GLU A 240 9.04 -15.31 -9.19
N GLN A 241 9.34 -16.13 -10.21
CA GLN A 241 10.64 -16.79 -10.37
C GLN A 241 11.79 -15.77 -10.36
N LYS A 242 11.64 -14.60 -11.01
CA LYS A 242 12.68 -13.57 -11.03
C LYS A 242 12.91 -13.02 -9.62
N VAL A 243 11.85 -12.79 -8.85
CA VAL A 243 11.96 -12.34 -7.45
C VAL A 243 12.68 -13.37 -6.59
N LYS A 244 12.32 -14.65 -6.72
CA LYS A 244 12.89 -15.75 -5.91
C LYS A 244 14.35 -16.07 -6.24
N THR A 245 14.79 -15.81 -7.48
CA THR A 245 16.12 -16.23 -7.96
C THR A 245 17.13 -15.11 -8.06
N MET A 246 16.70 -13.84 -8.14
CA MET A 246 17.65 -12.73 -8.15
C MET A 246 18.21 -12.46 -6.76
N ASP A 247 19.43 -11.91 -6.71
CA ASP A 247 19.94 -11.37 -5.46
C ASP A 247 19.16 -10.10 -5.11
N LEU A 248 18.36 -10.17 -4.04
CA LEU A 248 17.63 -9.03 -3.47
C LEU A 248 18.38 -8.43 -2.26
N SER A 249 19.42 -9.11 -1.77
CA SER A 249 20.27 -8.60 -0.69
C SER A 249 21.24 -7.51 -1.18
N ASP A 250 21.49 -7.46 -2.49
CA ASP A 250 22.27 -6.40 -3.13
C ASP A 250 21.44 -5.16 -3.53
N ARG A 251 20.17 -5.07 -3.12
CA ARG A 251 19.24 -3.99 -3.53
C ARG A 251 18.90 -3.06 -2.37
N ARG A 252 19.10 -1.76 -2.56
CA ARG A 252 18.72 -0.73 -1.57
C ARG A 252 17.21 -0.50 -1.53
N ILE A 253 16.57 -0.46 -2.70
CA ILE A 253 15.13 -0.22 -2.83
C ILE A 253 14.53 -1.32 -3.70
N ILE A 254 13.47 -1.94 -3.20
CA ILE A 254 12.69 -2.92 -3.96
C ILE A 254 11.26 -2.39 -4.08
N ALA A 255 10.71 -2.34 -5.30
CA ALA A 255 9.33 -1.90 -5.52
C ALA A 255 8.51 -2.99 -6.21
N PHE A 256 7.33 -3.25 -5.67
CA PHE A 256 6.31 -4.12 -6.26
C PHE A 256 5.06 -3.31 -6.53
N ALA A 257 4.70 -3.18 -7.80
CA ALA A 257 3.53 -2.43 -8.27
C ALA A 257 2.58 -3.38 -9.04
N THR A 258 1.84 -4.19 -8.27
CA THR A 258 1.05 -5.32 -8.76
C THR A 258 -0.23 -5.52 -7.93
N HIS A 259 -1.02 -6.56 -8.22
CA HIS A 259 -2.12 -6.96 -7.34
C HIS A 259 -1.57 -7.64 -6.09
N ALA A 260 -2.09 -7.24 -4.94
CA ALA A 260 -1.97 -7.99 -3.70
C ALA A 260 -3.33 -8.65 -3.44
N LEU A 261 -3.27 -9.92 -3.09
CA LEU A 261 -4.40 -10.81 -2.95
C LEU A 261 -4.51 -11.26 -1.51
N ILE A 262 -5.73 -11.44 -1.03
CA ILE A 262 -6.05 -12.03 0.29
C ILE A 262 -6.72 -13.40 0.12
N PRO A 263 -6.77 -14.23 1.17
CA PRO A 263 -7.41 -15.54 1.09
C PRO A 263 -8.84 -15.45 0.54
N GLY A 264 -9.16 -16.31 -0.42
CA GLY A 264 -10.45 -16.33 -1.12
C GLY A 264 -10.58 -15.38 -2.32
N ASP A 265 -9.59 -14.52 -2.60
CA ASP A 265 -9.59 -13.73 -3.85
C ASP A 265 -9.43 -14.62 -5.08
N LEU A 266 -8.63 -15.69 -4.95
CA LEU A 266 -8.45 -16.72 -5.97
C LEU A 266 -8.83 -18.11 -5.43
N ASP A 267 -9.28 -19.00 -6.31
CA ASP A 267 -9.53 -20.40 -5.95
C ASP A 267 -8.25 -21.06 -5.43
N GLY A 268 -8.32 -21.63 -4.22
CA GLY A 268 -7.18 -22.30 -3.59
C GLY A 268 -6.14 -21.37 -2.95
N LEU A 269 -6.33 -20.05 -2.97
CA LEU A 269 -5.47 -19.11 -2.25
C LEU A 269 -5.88 -19.04 -0.77
N ASP A 270 -5.06 -19.60 0.11
CA ASP A 270 -5.28 -19.69 1.55
C ASP A 270 -4.47 -18.68 2.38
N GLN A 271 -3.51 -17.99 1.76
CA GLN A 271 -2.68 -16.97 2.36
C GLN A 271 -2.56 -15.72 1.46
N PRO A 272 -2.15 -14.55 1.99
CA PRO A 272 -1.89 -13.39 1.16
C PRO A 272 -0.76 -13.62 0.15
N ALA A 273 -0.86 -13.00 -1.03
CA ALA A 273 0.15 -13.12 -2.07
C ALA A 273 0.24 -11.86 -2.95
N LEU A 274 1.40 -11.65 -3.58
CA LEU A 274 1.56 -10.71 -4.69
C LEU A 274 1.43 -11.47 -6.02
N ALA A 275 0.57 -11.00 -6.91
CA ALA A 275 0.37 -11.62 -8.21
C ALA A 275 1.47 -11.18 -9.21
N PHE A 276 2.02 -12.12 -9.95
CA PHE A 276 3.00 -11.89 -11.01
C PHE A 276 2.50 -12.46 -12.35
N SER A 277 3.30 -12.30 -13.40
CA SER A 277 2.92 -12.79 -14.73
C SER A 277 2.64 -14.28 -14.70
N SER A 278 1.49 -14.67 -15.26
CA SER A 278 1.00 -16.05 -15.25
C SER A 278 2.01 -17.02 -15.87
N PRO A 279 2.19 -18.23 -15.31
CA PRO A 279 3.02 -19.28 -15.90
C PRO A 279 2.59 -19.65 -17.32
N LYS A 280 1.30 -19.50 -17.68
CA LYS A 280 0.81 -19.71 -19.05
C LYS A 280 1.39 -18.70 -20.07
N ILE A 281 1.94 -17.60 -19.59
CA ILE A 281 2.59 -16.55 -20.38
C ILE A 281 4.11 -16.68 -20.34
N THR A 282 4.65 -16.95 -19.15
CA THR A 282 6.09 -16.96 -18.90
C THR A 282 6.73 -18.31 -19.24
N GLY A 283 5.97 -19.40 -19.17
CA GLY A 283 6.49 -20.78 -19.22
C GLY A 283 7.21 -21.20 -17.92
N SER A 284 7.06 -20.40 -16.85
CA SER A 284 7.64 -20.67 -15.53
C SER A 284 7.05 -21.93 -14.90
N HIS A 285 7.84 -22.60 -14.05
CA HIS A 285 7.37 -23.68 -13.18
C HIS A 285 6.70 -23.17 -11.89
N GLU A 286 6.87 -21.88 -11.59
CA GLU A 286 6.17 -21.19 -10.49
C GLU A 286 4.69 -20.96 -10.83
N ASP A 287 3.86 -20.75 -9.82
CA ASP A 287 2.41 -20.54 -10.01
C ASP A 287 2.05 -19.08 -10.34
N GLY A 288 2.99 -18.15 -10.17
CA GLY A 288 2.79 -16.72 -10.43
C GLY A 288 2.25 -15.96 -9.24
N LEU A 289 2.32 -16.52 -8.03
CA LEU A 289 1.86 -15.94 -6.78
C LEU A 289 3.00 -15.95 -5.77
N LEU A 290 3.55 -14.78 -5.44
CA LEU A 290 4.55 -14.68 -4.37
C LEU A 290 3.84 -14.62 -3.01
N THR A 291 3.77 -15.77 -2.34
CA THR A 291 3.06 -15.96 -1.08
C THR A 291 3.85 -15.45 0.13
N VAL A 292 3.18 -15.27 1.28
CA VAL A 292 3.85 -14.88 2.54
C VAL A 292 4.94 -15.88 2.93
N GLU A 293 4.67 -17.18 2.82
CA GLU A 293 5.65 -18.23 3.14
C GLU A 293 6.91 -18.15 2.27
N GLU A 294 6.78 -17.73 1.01
CA GLU A 294 7.92 -17.54 0.12
C GLU A 294 8.66 -16.24 0.43
N ILE A 295 7.94 -15.16 0.75
CA ILE A 295 8.53 -13.90 1.19
C ILE A 295 9.39 -14.11 2.44
N LEU A 296 8.94 -14.93 3.39
CA LEU A 296 9.70 -15.27 4.60
C LEU A 296 11.01 -16.01 4.30
N LYS A 297 11.17 -16.61 3.12
CA LYS A 297 12.40 -17.27 2.66
C LYS A 297 13.33 -16.32 1.87
N LEU A 298 12.86 -15.13 1.49
CA LEU A 298 13.67 -14.17 0.75
C LEU A 298 14.77 -13.59 1.64
N LYS A 299 15.98 -13.48 1.08
CA LYS A 299 17.08 -12.75 1.70
C LYS A 299 17.05 -11.30 1.23
N LEU A 300 16.54 -10.44 2.10
CA LEU A 300 16.42 -9.00 1.84
C LEU A 300 17.40 -8.24 2.74
N ASN A 301 18.08 -7.26 2.14
CA ASN A 301 18.86 -6.25 2.86
C ASN A 301 18.56 -4.87 2.26
N ALA A 302 17.27 -4.61 2.03
CA ALA A 302 16.80 -3.37 1.45
C ALA A 302 16.59 -2.30 2.52
N ASP A 303 16.94 -1.06 2.20
CA ASP A 303 16.60 0.09 3.01
C ASP A 303 15.08 0.29 2.96
N TRP A 304 14.47 0.17 1.77
CA TRP A 304 13.02 0.29 1.55
C TRP A 304 12.44 -0.81 0.67
N VAL A 305 11.25 -1.29 1.05
CA VAL A 305 10.36 -2.08 0.20
C VAL A 305 9.07 -1.29 -0.04
N ILE A 306 8.78 -0.98 -1.30
CA ILE A 306 7.59 -0.24 -1.71
C ILE A 306 6.56 -1.25 -2.22
N LEU A 307 5.38 -1.26 -1.61
CA LEU A 307 4.25 -2.12 -1.99
C LEU A 307 3.10 -1.27 -2.54
N SER A 308 3.16 -0.96 -3.83
CA SER A 308 2.06 -0.32 -4.58
C SER A 308 1.06 -1.38 -5.02
N ALA A 309 0.31 -1.91 -4.05
CA ALA A 309 -0.66 -2.97 -4.26
C ALA A 309 -1.85 -2.84 -3.29
N CYS A 310 -3.01 -3.38 -3.67
CA CYS A 310 -4.22 -3.31 -2.85
C CYS A 310 -4.06 -4.09 -1.53
N ASN A 311 -4.58 -3.61 -0.41
CA ASN A 311 -4.64 -4.38 0.85
C ASN A 311 -3.29 -4.85 1.45
N THR A 312 -2.15 -4.21 1.11
CA THR A 312 -0.78 -4.59 1.55
C THR A 312 -0.50 -4.43 3.05
N GLY A 313 -1.43 -3.84 3.79
CA GLY A 313 -1.39 -3.70 5.25
C GLY A 313 -2.70 -4.12 5.93
N ALA A 314 -3.45 -5.05 5.31
CA ALA A 314 -4.75 -5.46 5.82
C ALA A 314 -4.66 -6.08 7.23
N ALA A 315 -5.55 -5.64 8.11
CA ALA A 315 -5.63 -6.11 9.50
C ALA A 315 -6.11 -7.57 9.66
N HIS A 316 -6.49 -8.22 8.56
CA HIS A 316 -7.07 -9.57 8.57
C HIS A 316 -6.04 -10.68 8.34
N GLY A 317 -4.74 -10.34 8.30
CA GLY A 317 -3.70 -11.34 8.49
C GLY A 317 -3.81 -11.86 9.91
N VAL A 318 -4.34 -13.07 10.09
CA VAL A 318 -4.25 -13.81 11.33
C VAL A 318 -2.78 -14.15 11.52
N ALA A 319 -2.00 -13.22 12.08
CA ALA A 319 -0.76 -13.57 12.73
C ALA A 319 -1.16 -14.44 13.92
N THR A 320 -1.01 -15.75 13.75
CA THR A 320 -1.01 -16.69 14.86
C THR A 320 0.21 -16.43 15.74
#